data_AF-A0A842HJF6-F1
#
_entry.id   AF-A0A842HJF6-F1
#
_cell.length_a   1.000
_cell.length_b   1.000
_cell.length_c   1.000
_cell.angle_alpha   90.00
_cell.angle_beta   90.00
_cell.angle_gamma   90.00
#
_symmetry.space_group_name_H-M   'P 1'
#
loop_
_entity.id
_entity.type
_entity.pdbx_description
1 polymer ?
#
loop_
_entity_poly.entity_id
_entity_poly.type
_entity_poly.pdbx_seq_one_letter_code
_entity_poly.pdbx_strand_id
1 'polypeptide(L)'
;MALRLVAQSILFRLVVVGLGLILVGSTVRYFALSGFLRDDMAEVVSSQQMSLATYVANDIGHKILMRQYRLQQLANTLTPASAEYDADLDRAFGRSAPFEALFSAGLLLTTTDGRVLRDTTTFKWHGRPLSLVPNKVLHGVSEQAAHIGKPLVIAGQISPILPMTLALVDHDNVPWGYLTGFTILNSPDFMGNLMQARLGSTGSGFLLISPDDQIFIAASNPKKVLTATPPPGVNRLHDKAMLGYRGTGVTINAHGVEEISAMASVPNTSWFVVSAIATAEALGTVERVKDYLLRNTLLTVLFLFASLAVVVPFTLRPLTQATRQADKMSRGLAPLAPLSGADKGEVGVLISAFNRLLLKLQDQQNELSRAAHHDSLTGLPNRRLLADHLKTALAAARRSHETLGLIFIDLDQFKPVNDTLGHEAGDKVLQLVAQRLSGLVRESDVVARLGGDEFVILLTQLGAEAQARQAVENTANQVISTLKQPFDVAGVQCELGASLGAVISDGQNNASDLMRWADMLMYQAKARGKGQCIVKSTQEVSDSGML
;
A
#
# COMPACT_ATOMS: atom_id res chain seq x y z
N MET A 1 14.66 -5.99 23.91
CA MET A 1 15.06 -4.57 23.76
C MET A 1 15.11 -4.12 22.30
N ALA A 2 15.67 -4.92 21.38
CA ALA A 2 15.74 -4.60 19.93
C ALA A 2 14.38 -4.38 19.24
N LEU A 3 13.34 -5.18 19.53
CA LEU A 3 12.01 -5.00 18.92
C LEU A 3 11.33 -3.65 19.30
N ARG A 4 11.58 -3.13 20.51
CA ARG A 4 11.01 -1.84 20.95
C ARG A 4 11.64 -0.66 20.22
N LEU A 5 12.95 -0.73 19.94
CA LEU A 5 13.67 0.27 19.14
C LEU A 5 13.20 0.28 17.69
N VAL A 6 12.91 -0.89 17.11
CA VAL A 6 12.36 -1.01 15.75
C VAL A 6 10.92 -0.46 15.70
N ALA A 7 10.08 -0.76 16.69
CA ALA A 7 8.69 -0.28 16.75
C ALA A 7 8.56 1.26 16.93
N GLN A 8 9.59 1.90 17.49
CA GLN A 8 9.65 3.37 17.63
C GLN A 8 10.18 4.07 16.38
N SER A 9 10.71 3.33 15.40
CA SER A 9 11.16 3.90 14.13
C SER A 9 9.99 4.44 13.33
N ILE A 10 10.11 5.68 12.84
CA ILE A 10 9.16 6.30 11.91
C ILE A 10 8.97 5.41 10.67
N LEU A 11 10.04 4.73 10.23
CA LEU A 11 10.02 3.81 9.10
C LEU A 11 9.05 2.65 9.34
N PHE A 12 9.12 2.03 10.53
CA PHE A 12 8.25 0.92 10.89
C PHE A 12 6.78 1.37 10.97
N ARG A 13 6.52 2.55 11.56
CA ARG A 13 5.15 3.09 11.67
C ARG A 13 4.54 3.37 10.30
N LEU A 14 5.29 3.99 9.39
CA LEU A 14 4.82 4.24 8.01
C LEU A 14 4.53 2.94 7.27
N VAL A 15 5.41 1.94 7.40
CA VAL A 15 5.21 0.62 6.77
C VAL A 15 3.98 -0.09 7.32
N VAL A 16 3.79 -0.09 8.64
CA VAL A 16 2.62 -0.70 9.28
C VAL A 16 1.32 0.01 8.88
N VAL A 17 1.30 1.35 8.84
CA VAL A 17 0.12 2.10 8.40
C VAL A 17 -0.21 1.81 6.94
N GLY A 18 0.81 1.79 6.06
CA GLY A 18 0.62 1.45 4.65
C GLY A 18 0.07 0.04 4.45
N LEU A 19 0.65 -0.96 5.13
CA LEU A 19 0.14 -2.34 5.12
C LEU A 19 -1.28 -2.43 5.67
N GLY A 20 -1.58 -1.70 6.75
CA GLY A 20 -2.91 -1.67 7.36
C GLY A 20 -3.98 -1.14 6.42
N LEU A 21 -3.71 -0.04 5.71
CA LEU A 21 -4.63 0.52 4.72
C LEU A 21 -4.91 -0.45 3.57
N ILE A 22 -3.88 -1.15 3.09
CA ILE A 22 -4.05 -2.16 2.04
C ILE A 22 -4.90 -3.33 2.56
N LEU A 23 -4.59 -3.85 3.75
CA LEU A 23 -5.30 -4.97 4.34
C LEU A 23 -6.79 -4.64 4.52
N VAL A 24 -7.09 -3.45 5.05
CA VAL A 24 -8.47 -2.96 5.21
C VAL A 24 -9.15 -2.82 3.85
N GLY A 25 -8.51 -2.15 2.89
CA GLY A 25 -9.06 -1.96 1.54
C GLY A 25 -9.34 -3.27 0.81
N SER A 26 -8.41 -4.22 0.88
CA SER A 26 -8.56 -5.56 0.32
C SER A 26 -9.68 -6.35 0.99
N THR A 27 -9.80 -6.25 2.31
CA THR A 27 -10.86 -6.92 3.09
C THR A 27 -12.24 -6.36 2.71
N VAL A 28 -12.37 -5.03 2.66
CA VAL A 28 -13.61 -4.37 2.24
C VAL A 28 -13.98 -4.77 0.81
N ARG A 29 -13.02 -4.75 -0.12
CA ARG A 29 -13.27 -5.14 -1.51
C ARG A 29 -13.66 -6.62 -1.63
N TYR A 30 -13.05 -7.51 -0.87
CA TYR A 30 -13.40 -8.93 -0.84
C TYR A 30 -14.85 -9.14 -0.40
N PHE A 31 -15.27 -8.55 0.73
CA PHE A 31 -16.63 -8.71 1.23
C PHE A 31 -17.67 -8.03 0.34
N ALA A 32 -17.39 -6.81 -0.13
CA ALA A 32 -18.30 -6.07 -1.00
C ALA A 32 -18.54 -6.82 -2.33
N LEU A 33 -17.48 -7.29 -2.97
CA LEU A 33 -17.58 -7.97 -4.25
C LEU A 33 -18.13 -9.40 -4.11
N SER A 34 -17.83 -10.09 -3.01
CA SER A 34 -18.34 -11.45 -2.79
C SER A 34 -19.85 -11.48 -2.56
N GLY A 35 -20.41 -10.51 -1.82
CA GLY A 35 -21.87 -10.41 -1.65
C GLY A 35 -22.55 -10.06 -2.97
N PHE A 36 -22.06 -9.01 -3.63
CA PHE A 36 -22.61 -8.53 -4.90
C PHE A 36 -22.61 -9.61 -5.99
N LEU A 37 -21.48 -10.28 -6.23
CA LEU A 37 -21.39 -11.30 -7.28
C LEU A 37 -22.28 -12.52 -6.99
N ARG A 38 -22.44 -12.91 -5.72
CA ARG A 38 -23.24 -14.08 -5.37
C ARG A 38 -24.71 -13.84 -5.64
N ASP A 39 -25.24 -12.72 -5.16
CA ASP A 39 -26.67 -12.42 -5.26
C ASP A 39 -27.05 -12.13 -6.72
N ASP A 40 -26.26 -11.32 -7.41
CA ASP A 40 -26.50 -10.95 -8.83
C ASP A 40 -26.39 -12.18 -9.75
N MET A 41 -25.37 -13.03 -9.57
CA MET A 41 -25.27 -14.27 -10.35
C MET A 41 -26.39 -15.26 -10.03
N ALA A 42 -26.82 -15.38 -8.77
CA ALA A 42 -27.92 -16.27 -8.42
C ALA A 42 -29.23 -15.82 -9.07
N GLU A 43 -29.48 -14.51 -9.15
CA GLU A 43 -30.62 -13.94 -9.85
C GLU A 43 -30.56 -14.18 -11.37
N VAL A 44 -29.40 -13.90 -11.99
CA VAL A 44 -29.20 -14.15 -13.43
C VAL A 44 -29.38 -15.63 -13.76
N VAL A 45 -28.79 -16.53 -12.99
CA VAL A 45 -28.95 -17.98 -13.18
C VAL A 45 -30.41 -18.39 -12.97
N SER A 46 -31.08 -17.87 -11.95
CA SER A 46 -32.50 -18.14 -11.71
C SER A 46 -33.36 -17.73 -12.91
N SER A 47 -33.14 -16.52 -13.45
CA SER A 47 -33.85 -16.05 -14.65
C SER A 47 -33.57 -16.94 -15.86
N GLN A 48 -32.32 -17.36 -16.08
CA GLN A 48 -31.97 -18.29 -17.15
C GLN A 48 -32.66 -19.64 -16.99
N GLN A 49 -32.66 -20.21 -15.78
CA GLN A 49 -33.35 -21.47 -15.49
C GLN A 49 -34.86 -21.34 -15.73
N MET A 50 -35.47 -20.20 -15.37
CA MET A 50 -36.90 -19.95 -15.62
C MET A 50 -37.21 -19.88 -17.11
N SER A 51 -36.38 -19.19 -17.89
CA SER A 51 -36.52 -19.14 -19.35
C SER A 51 -36.40 -20.53 -19.98
N LEU A 52 -35.43 -21.35 -19.53
CA LEU A 52 -35.26 -22.72 -20.00
C LEU A 52 -36.46 -23.62 -19.63
N ALA A 53 -36.89 -23.60 -18.36
CA ALA A 53 -38.05 -24.35 -17.90
C ALA A 53 -39.31 -23.96 -18.68
N THR A 54 -39.53 -22.66 -18.90
CA THR A 54 -40.68 -22.13 -19.64
C THR A 54 -40.63 -22.53 -21.12
N TYR A 55 -39.47 -22.43 -21.77
CA TYR A 55 -39.28 -22.85 -23.16
C TYR A 55 -39.61 -24.33 -23.32
N VAL A 56 -39.03 -25.18 -22.47
CA VAL A 56 -39.29 -26.63 -22.49
C VAL A 56 -40.75 -26.94 -22.20
N ALA A 57 -41.35 -26.31 -21.18
CA ALA A 57 -42.76 -26.53 -20.85
C ALA A 57 -43.69 -26.15 -22.01
N ASN A 58 -43.40 -25.05 -22.70
CA ASN A 58 -44.13 -24.64 -23.89
C ASN A 58 -43.91 -25.61 -25.06
N ASP A 59 -42.68 -26.07 -25.33
CA ASP A 59 -42.40 -27.05 -26.39
C ASP A 59 -43.19 -28.36 -26.15
N ILE A 60 -43.17 -28.86 -24.92
CA ILE A 60 -43.95 -30.04 -24.50
C ILE A 60 -45.45 -29.79 -24.71
N GLY A 61 -45.96 -28.65 -24.25
CA GLY A 61 -47.36 -28.27 -24.41
C GLY A 61 -47.78 -28.22 -25.88
N HIS A 62 -46.98 -27.62 -26.76
CA HIS A 62 -47.23 -27.60 -28.20
C HIS A 62 -47.23 -29.01 -28.80
N LYS A 63 -46.26 -29.85 -28.43
CA LYS A 63 -46.17 -31.25 -28.89
C LYS A 63 -47.37 -32.09 -28.46
N ILE A 64 -47.89 -31.87 -27.26
CA ILE A 64 -49.10 -32.51 -26.75
C ILE A 64 -50.32 -32.01 -27.52
N LEU A 65 -50.47 -30.68 -27.66
CA LEU A 65 -51.59 -30.07 -28.37
C LEU A 65 -51.66 -30.52 -29.84
N MET A 66 -50.52 -30.60 -30.52
CA MET A 66 -50.44 -31.11 -31.89
C MET A 66 -50.95 -32.55 -32.00
N ARG A 67 -50.67 -33.40 -31.01
CA ARG A 67 -51.17 -34.78 -30.96
C ARG A 67 -52.68 -34.82 -30.70
N GLN A 68 -53.17 -34.07 -29.71
CA GLN A 68 -54.60 -33.98 -29.41
C GLN A 68 -55.40 -33.48 -30.62
N TYR A 69 -54.93 -32.41 -31.29
CA TYR A 69 -55.56 -31.86 -32.48
C TYR A 69 -55.61 -32.88 -33.62
N ARG A 70 -54.51 -33.62 -33.85
CA ARG A 70 -54.47 -34.66 -34.88
C ARG A 70 -55.38 -35.83 -34.55
N LEU A 71 -55.41 -36.27 -33.29
CA LEU A 71 -56.33 -37.32 -32.86
C LEU A 71 -57.79 -36.90 -33.08
N GLN A 72 -58.13 -35.65 -32.80
CA GLN A 72 -59.45 -35.08 -33.06
C GLN A 72 -59.80 -35.04 -34.55
N GLN A 73 -58.85 -34.64 -35.40
CA GLN A 73 -59.04 -34.62 -36.86
C GLN A 73 -59.33 -36.03 -37.40
N LEU A 74 -58.62 -37.06 -36.91
CA LEU A 74 -58.90 -38.44 -37.28
C LEU A 74 -60.26 -38.89 -36.75
N ALA A 75 -60.57 -38.60 -35.49
CA ALA A 75 -61.86 -38.92 -34.88
C ALA A 75 -63.04 -38.35 -35.68
N ASN A 76 -62.94 -37.11 -36.18
CA ASN A 76 -63.98 -36.47 -36.98
C ASN A 76 -64.22 -37.15 -38.35
N THR A 77 -63.29 -37.99 -38.83
CA THR A 77 -63.46 -38.77 -40.06
C THR A 77 -64.09 -40.14 -39.82
N LEU A 78 -64.19 -40.57 -38.55
CA LEU A 78 -64.74 -41.86 -38.16
C LEU A 78 -66.23 -41.69 -37.81
N THR A 79 -67.08 -42.51 -38.41
CA THR A 79 -68.52 -42.58 -38.12
C THR A 79 -68.90 -43.98 -37.63
N PRO A 80 -70.04 -44.15 -36.93
CA PRO A 80 -70.52 -45.47 -36.53
C PRO A 80 -70.60 -46.47 -37.71
N ALA A 81 -71.06 -46.00 -38.89
CA ALA A 81 -71.12 -46.82 -40.11
C ALA A 81 -69.74 -47.26 -40.62
N SER A 82 -68.71 -46.41 -40.46
CA SER A 82 -67.34 -46.77 -40.86
C SER A 82 -66.73 -47.87 -39.99
N ALA A 83 -67.27 -48.10 -38.79
CA ALA A 83 -66.80 -49.13 -37.87
C ALA A 83 -67.34 -50.54 -38.18
N GLU A 84 -68.33 -50.66 -39.10
CA GLU A 84 -68.92 -51.94 -39.50
C GLU A 84 -68.15 -52.63 -40.63
N TYR A 85 -67.39 -51.89 -41.45
CA TYR A 85 -66.70 -52.41 -42.63
C TYR A 85 -65.19 -52.13 -42.61
N ASP A 86 -64.38 -53.19 -42.60
CA ASP A 86 -62.91 -53.10 -42.55
C ASP A 86 -62.30 -52.23 -43.66
N ALA A 87 -62.90 -52.21 -44.86
CA ALA A 87 -62.40 -51.44 -46.00
C ALA A 87 -62.50 -49.90 -45.81
N ASP A 88 -63.46 -49.42 -45.01
CA ASP A 88 -63.62 -48.00 -44.71
C ASP A 88 -62.68 -47.56 -43.57
N LEU A 89 -62.43 -48.45 -42.60
CA LEU A 89 -61.36 -48.28 -41.61
C LEU A 89 -59.99 -48.24 -42.30
N ASP A 90 -59.72 -49.15 -43.24
CA ASP A 90 -58.48 -49.17 -44.01
C ASP A 90 -58.29 -47.88 -44.83
N ARG A 91 -59.37 -47.25 -45.32
CA ARG A 91 -59.30 -45.96 -46.02
C ARG A 91 -59.03 -44.80 -45.07
N ALA A 92 -59.65 -44.79 -43.90
CA ALA A 92 -59.46 -43.74 -42.88
C ALA A 92 -58.05 -43.80 -42.25
N PHE A 93 -57.54 -45.00 -41.98
CA PHE A 93 -56.20 -45.27 -41.45
C PHE A 93 -55.10 -45.33 -42.54
N GLY A 94 -55.45 -45.60 -43.80
CA GLY A 94 -54.51 -45.66 -44.93
C GLY A 94 -54.20 -44.30 -45.56
N ARG A 95 -55.13 -43.32 -45.48
CA ARG A 95 -54.87 -41.91 -45.87
C ARG A 95 -54.05 -41.14 -44.84
N SER A 96 -53.68 -41.78 -43.73
CA SER A 96 -53.08 -41.18 -42.55
C SER A 96 -51.61 -41.58 -42.33
N ALA A 97 -50.86 -41.94 -43.37
CA ALA A 97 -49.40 -42.14 -43.30
C ALA A 97 -48.61 -41.03 -42.53
N PRO A 98 -49.03 -39.74 -42.51
CA PRO A 98 -48.40 -38.72 -41.64
C PRO A 98 -48.72 -38.83 -40.13
N PHE A 99 -49.66 -39.68 -39.70
CA PHE A 99 -50.11 -39.82 -38.30
C PHE A 99 -49.20 -40.74 -37.48
N GLU A 100 -48.55 -41.71 -38.11
CA GLU A 100 -47.62 -42.65 -37.45
C GLU A 100 -46.41 -41.93 -36.84
N ALA A 101 -46.01 -40.78 -37.39
CA ALA A 101 -44.90 -39.99 -36.86
C ALA A 101 -45.19 -39.37 -35.48
N LEU A 102 -46.43 -38.96 -35.21
CA LEU A 102 -46.81 -38.37 -33.92
C LEU A 102 -47.19 -39.43 -32.87
N PHE A 103 -47.81 -40.53 -33.32
CA PHE A 103 -48.19 -41.67 -32.50
C PHE A 103 -47.25 -42.85 -32.78
N SER A 104 -46.00 -42.70 -32.35
CA SER A 104 -44.90 -43.63 -32.64
C SER A 104 -45.08 -45.06 -32.12
N ALA A 105 -46.05 -45.30 -31.22
CA ALA A 105 -46.42 -46.64 -30.75
C ALA A 105 -47.75 -47.14 -31.36
N GLY A 106 -48.34 -46.39 -32.28
CA GLY A 106 -49.54 -46.71 -33.06
C GLY A 106 -50.86 -46.22 -32.44
N LEU A 107 -51.96 -46.61 -33.08
CA LEU A 107 -53.32 -46.21 -32.73
C LEU A 107 -54.16 -47.46 -32.39
N LEU A 108 -55.15 -47.28 -31.51
CA LEU A 108 -56.08 -48.31 -31.09
C LEU A 108 -57.50 -47.74 -31.11
N LEU A 109 -58.38 -48.39 -31.87
CA LEU A 109 -59.80 -48.08 -31.94
C LEU A 109 -60.57 -49.16 -31.20
N THR A 110 -61.42 -48.75 -30.26
CA THR A 110 -62.22 -49.64 -29.42
C THR A 110 -63.67 -49.19 -29.38
N THR A 111 -64.56 -50.14 -29.15
CA THR A 111 -65.97 -49.90 -28.82
C THR A 111 -66.14 -49.49 -27.35
N THR A 112 -67.33 -49.02 -26.98
CA THR A 112 -67.66 -48.69 -25.58
C THR A 112 -67.68 -49.91 -24.64
N ASP A 113 -67.89 -51.12 -25.16
CA ASP A 113 -67.75 -52.40 -24.43
C ASP A 113 -66.30 -52.88 -24.32
N GLY A 114 -65.34 -52.17 -24.93
CA GLY A 114 -63.91 -52.47 -24.84
C GLY A 114 -63.44 -53.53 -25.85
N ARG A 115 -64.26 -53.91 -26.83
CA ARG A 115 -63.83 -54.74 -27.96
C ARG A 115 -62.96 -53.90 -28.91
N VAL A 116 -61.80 -54.44 -29.27
CA VAL A 116 -60.86 -53.80 -30.22
C VAL A 116 -61.42 -53.93 -31.64
N LEU A 117 -61.62 -52.80 -32.31
CA LEU A 117 -62.03 -52.73 -33.71
C LEU A 117 -60.82 -52.64 -34.63
N ARG A 118 -59.78 -51.88 -34.23
CA ARG A 118 -58.54 -51.74 -35.00
C ARG A 118 -57.35 -51.56 -34.07
N ASP A 119 -56.27 -52.28 -34.35
CA ASP A 119 -55.00 -52.18 -33.64
C ASP A 119 -53.85 -51.99 -34.64
N THR A 120 -53.32 -50.77 -34.70
CA THR A 120 -52.09 -50.43 -35.46
C THR A 120 -50.88 -50.27 -34.54
N THR A 121 -50.97 -50.71 -33.29
CA THR A 121 -49.88 -50.59 -32.32
C THR A 121 -48.70 -51.51 -32.64
N THR A 122 -47.50 -51.05 -32.31
CA THR A 122 -46.26 -51.80 -32.54
C THR A 122 -46.05 -52.93 -31.54
N PHE A 123 -46.77 -52.91 -30.41
CA PHE A 123 -46.62 -53.87 -29.31
C PHE A 123 -47.77 -54.89 -29.21
N LYS A 124 -48.82 -54.78 -30.05
CA LYS A 124 -50.06 -55.57 -30.02
C LYS A 124 -50.77 -55.51 -28.65
N TRP A 125 -51.91 -54.85 -28.58
CA TRP A 125 -52.59 -54.61 -27.30
C TRP A 125 -53.31 -55.86 -26.78
N HIS A 126 -52.89 -56.36 -25.61
CA HIS A 126 -53.48 -57.53 -24.94
C HIS A 126 -54.19 -57.19 -23.60
N GLY A 127 -54.23 -55.90 -23.21
CA GLY A 127 -54.84 -55.43 -21.96
C GLY A 127 -56.34 -55.17 -22.06
N ARG A 128 -57.00 -54.78 -20.96
CA ARG A 128 -58.39 -54.28 -21.00
C ARG A 128 -58.40 -52.84 -21.52
N PRO A 129 -58.91 -52.53 -22.72
CA PRO A 129 -58.78 -51.17 -23.27
C PRO A 129 -59.51 -50.10 -22.46
N LEU A 130 -60.55 -50.49 -21.73
CA LEU A 130 -61.32 -49.62 -20.84
C LEU A 130 -60.48 -48.97 -19.73
N SER A 131 -59.36 -49.57 -19.31
CA SER A 131 -58.49 -48.99 -18.27
C SER A 131 -57.69 -47.78 -18.74
N LEU A 132 -57.62 -47.54 -20.05
CA LEU A 132 -56.96 -46.38 -20.66
C LEU A 132 -57.91 -45.18 -20.84
N VAL A 133 -59.20 -45.38 -20.54
CA VAL A 133 -60.25 -44.39 -20.72
C VAL A 133 -60.59 -43.81 -19.34
N PRO A 134 -60.62 -42.48 -19.17
CA PRO A 134 -61.01 -41.86 -17.91
C PRO A 134 -62.44 -42.21 -17.51
N ASN A 135 -62.71 -42.33 -16.21
CA ASN A 135 -64.07 -42.54 -15.71
C ASN A 135 -65.06 -41.47 -16.22
N LYS A 136 -64.66 -40.20 -16.33
CA LYS A 136 -65.52 -39.13 -16.88
C LYS A 136 -65.96 -39.43 -18.33
N VAL A 137 -65.02 -39.91 -19.13
CA VAL A 137 -65.23 -40.26 -20.54
C VAL A 137 -66.06 -41.55 -20.68
N LEU A 138 -65.93 -42.48 -19.72
CA LEU A 138 -66.80 -43.66 -19.61
C LEU A 138 -68.23 -43.33 -19.19
N HIS A 139 -68.44 -42.27 -18.42
CA HIS A 139 -69.75 -41.83 -17.92
C HIS A 139 -70.45 -40.81 -18.83
N GLY A 140 -70.04 -40.69 -20.10
CA GLY A 140 -70.72 -39.85 -21.10
C GLY A 140 -70.43 -38.35 -21.00
N VAL A 141 -69.47 -37.94 -20.16
CA VAL A 141 -68.99 -36.56 -20.13
C VAL A 141 -67.92 -36.41 -21.21
N SER A 142 -68.33 -35.90 -22.38
CA SER A 142 -67.44 -35.68 -23.52
C SER A 142 -66.61 -34.42 -23.33
N GLU A 143 -65.32 -34.58 -23.00
CA GLU A 143 -64.34 -33.51 -23.15
C GLU A 143 -64.02 -33.37 -24.66
N GLN A 144 -64.16 -32.16 -25.21
CA GLN A 144 -63.85 -31.88 -26.64
C GLN A 144 -62.35 -32.00 -26.99
N ALA A 145 -61.50 -32.39 -26.03
CA ALA A 145 -60.08 -32.57 -26.19
C ALA A 145 -59.67 -33.98 -25.76
N ALA A 146 -58.71 -34.57 -26.47
CA ALA A 146 -58.19 -35.89 -26.12
C ALA A 146 -57.55 -35.88 -24.73
N HIS A 147 -57.96 -36.81 -23.87
CA HIS A 147 -57.42 -36.95 -22.53
C HIS A 147 -56.02 -37.58 -22.56
N ILE A 148 -55.11 -37.06 -21.73
CA ILE A 148 -53.76 -37.58 -21.58
C ILE A 148 -53.76 -38.58 -20.42
N GLY A 149 -53.65 -39.86 -20.73
CA GLY A 149 -53.61 -40.92 -19.72
C GLY A 149 -52.26 -41.03 -19.01
N LYS A 150 -52.22 -41.83 -17.96
CA LYS A 150 -50.98 -42.09 -17.21
C LYS A 150 -49.96 -42.79 -18.10
N PRO A 151 -48.69 -42.36 -18.12
CA PRO A 151 -47.65 -43.10 -18.80
C PRO A 151 -47.52 -44.52 -18.24
N LEU A 152 -47.29 -45.48 -19.13
CA LEU A 152 -47.26 -46.90 -18.77
C LEU A 152 -46.21 -47.67 -19.56
N VAL A 153 -45.75 -48.79 -19.00
CA VAL A 153 -44.81 -49.71 -19.63
C VAL A 153 -45.59 -50.96 -20.02
N ILE A 154 -45.58 -51.31 -21.31
CA ILE A 154 -46.24 -52.51 -21.83
C ILE A 154 -45.21 -53.63 -21.99
N ALA A 155 -45.61 -54.86 -21.66
CA ALA A 155 -44.80 -56.04 -21.92
C ALA A 155 -44.41 -56.12 -23.42
N GLY A 156 -43.11 -56.21 -23.70
CA GLY A 156 -42.58 -56.19 -25.07
C GLY A 156 -42.10 -54.82 -25.56
N GLN A 157 -42.37 -53.74 -24.82
CA GLN A 157 -41.89 -52.39 -25.15
C GLN A 157 -40.88 -51.89 -24.12
N ILE A 158 -39.66 -51.55 -24.57
CA ILE A 158 -38.55 -51.13 -23.69
C ILE A 158 -38.80 -49.72 -23.12
N SER A 159 -39.46 -48.87 -23.90
CA SER A 159 -39.69 -47.46 -23.55
C SER A 159 -41.12 -47.24 -23.04
N PRO A 160 -41.31 -46.42 -21.99
CA PRO A 160 -42.63 -45.95 -21.58
C PRO A 160 -43.43 -45.31 -22.71
N ILE A 161 -44.74 -45.53 -22.72
CA ILE A 161 -45.66 -44.90 -23.66
C ILE A 161 -46.68 -44.02 -22.95
N LEU A 162 -47.12 -43.00 -23.67
CA LEU A 162 -48.15 -42.07 -23.26
C LEU A 162 -49.41 -42.31 -24.10
N PRO A 163 -50.49 -42.85 -23.51
CA PRO A 163 -51.78 -42.94 -24.19
C PRO A 163 -52.49 -41.59 -24.20
N MET A 164 -53.01 -41.20 -25.35
CA MET A 164 -53.95 -40.09 -25.51
C MET A 164 -55.26 -40.62 -26.06
N THR A 165 -56.35 -40.44 -25.33
CA THR A 165 -57.63 -41.09 -25.60
C THR A 165 -58.70 -40.05 -25.90
N LEU A 166 -59.45 -40.25 -26.97
CA LEU A 166 -60.58 -39.42 -27.36
C LEU A 166 -61.85 -40.27 -27.52
N ALA A 167 -62.97 -39.77 -26.99
CA ALA A 167 -64.27 -40.38 -27.22
C ALA A 167 -64.78 -40.06 -28.62
N LEU A 168 -65.19 -41.09 -29.35
CA LEU A 168 -65.91 -40.95 -30.59
C LEU A 168 -67.39 -40.91 -30.26
N VAL A 169 -68.02 -39.78 -30.55
CA VAL A 169 -69.44 -39.55 -30.29
C VAL A 169 -70.21 -39.50 -31.61
N ASP A 170 -71.47 -39.91 -31.56
CA ASP A 170 -72.41 -39.78 -32.69
C ASP A 170 -73.04 -38.38 -32.71
N HIS A 171 -73.90 -38.10 -33.69
CA HIS A 171 -74.63 -36.82 -33.84
C HIS A 171 -75.40 -36.39 -32.58
N ASP A 172 -75.85 -37.36 -31.77
CA ASP A 172 -76.55 -37.13 -30.49
C ASP A 172 -75.59 -37.01 -29.28
N ASN A 173 -74.28 -36.83 -29.51
CA ASN A 173 -73.22 -36.80 -28.49
C ASN A 173 -73.08 -38.08 -27.65
N VAL A 174 -73.65 -39.20 -28.10
CA VAL A 174 -73.52 -40.50 -27.42
C VAL A 174 -72.19 -41.15 -27.86
N PRO A 175 -71.31 -41.55 -26.92
CA PRO A 175 -70.07 -42.22 -27.26
C PRO A 175 -70.36 -43.61 -27.85
N TRP A 176 -69.80 -43.91 -29.02
CA TRP A 176 -69.89 -45.23 -29.68
C TRP A 176 -68.54 -45.97 -29.68
N GLY A 177 -67.44 -45.26 -29.44
CA GLY A 177 -66.11 -45.85 -29.33
C GLY A 177 -65.06 -44.92 -28.75
N TYR A 178 -63.84 -45.42 -28.59
CA TYR A 178 -62.68 -44.67 -28.13
C TYR A 178 -61.52 -44.85 -29.09
N LEU A 179 -60.95 -43.72 -29.52
CA LEU A 179 -59.73 -43.66 -30.31
C LEU A 179 -58.56 -43.30 -29.39
N THR A 180 -57.61 -44.21 -29.26
CA THR A 180 -56.41 -44.01 -28.44
C THR A 180 -55.18 -43.97 -29.32
N GLY A 181 -54.38 -42.91 -29.20
CA GLY A 181 -53.06 -42.84 -29.80
C GLY A 181 -51.96 -43.04 -28.76
N PHE A 182 -50.96 -43.84 -29.10
CA PHE A 182 -49.83 -44.11 -28.22
C PHE A 182 -48.56 -43.45 -28.74
N THR A 183 -47.89 -42.70 -27.88
CA THR A 183 -46.58 -42.08 -28.18
C THR A 183 -45.51 -42.62 -27.26
N ILE A 184 -44.39 -43.06 -27.81
CA ILE A 184 -43.22 -43.44 -27.02
C ILE A 184 -42.62 -42.19 -26.37
N LEU A 185 -42.47 -42.18 -25.05
CA LEU A 185 -42.02 -41.00 -24.31
C LEU A 185 -40.63 -40.53 -24.76
N ASN A 186 -39.67 -41.45 -24.87
CA ASN A 186 -38.28 -41.13 -25.21
C ASN A 186 -38.02 -40.98 -26.72
N SER A 187 -39.06 -40.87 -27.56
CA SER A 187 -38.85 -40.65 -29.00
C SER A 187 -38.21 -39.27 -29.25
N PRO A 188 -37.34 -39.13 -30.27
CA PRO A 188 -36.73 -37.84 -30.64
C PRO A 188 -37.78 -36.72 -30.84
N ASP A 189 -38.93 -37.05 -31.44
CA ASP A 189 -40.02 -36.12 -31.76
C ASP A 189 -40.94 -35.77 -30.58
N PHE A 190 -40.67 -36.31 -29.38
CA PHE A 190 -41.41 -35.98 -28.16
C PHE A 190 -40.49 -35.51 -27.03
N MET A 191 -40.03 -36.41 -26.15
CA MET A 191 -39.17 -36.05 -25.00
C MET A 191 -37.69 -36.43 -25.18
N GLY A 192 -37.28 -36.99 -26.32
CA GLY A 192 -35.91 -37.46 -26.54
C GLY A 192 -34.86 -36.37 -26.26
N ASN A 193 -35.08 -35.16 -26.76
CA ASN A 193 -34.17 -34.02 -26.53
C ASN A 193 -34.11 -33.59 -25.06
N LEU A 194 -35.24 -33.65 -24.34
CA LEU A 194 -35.31 -33.35 -22.91
C LEU A 194 -34.49 -34.35 -22.10
N MET A 195 -34.62 -35.63 -22.41
CA MET A 195 -33.95 -36.73 -21.71
C MET A 195 -32.44 -36.77 -21.98
N GLN A 196 -31.98 -36.21 -23.10
CA GLN A 196 -30.57 -36.08 -23.44
C GLN A 196 -29.94 -34.77 -22.94
N ALA A 197 -30.75 -33.72 -22.74
CA ALA A 197 -30.29 -32.44 -22.25
C ALA A 197 -29.71 -32.59 -20.84
N ARG A 198 -28.43 -32.22 -20.68
CA ARG A 198 -27.74 -32.16 -19.39
C ARG A 198 -27.55 -30.70 -18.99
N LEU A 199 -27.96 -30.36 -17.77
CA LEU A 199 -27.73 -29.04 -17.19
C LEU A 199 -26.61 -29.17 -16.16
N GLY A 200 -25.40 -28.81 -16.59
CA GLY A 200 -24.20 -28.97 -15.78
C GLY A 200 -23.67 -30.40 -15.73
N SER A 201 -22.78 -30.64 -14.76
CA SER A 201 -21.92 -31.83 -14.62
C SER A 201 -22.32 -32.73 -13.45
N THR A 202 -23.12 -32.21 -12.52
CA THR A 202 -23.53 -32.87 -11.26
C THR A 202 -24.79 -33.74 -11.37
N GLY A 203 -25.38 -33.86 -12.57
CA GLY A 203 -26.54 -34.70 -12.82
C GLY A 203 -27.90 -34.06 -12.49
N SER A 204 -27.89 -32.78 -12.09
CA SER A 204 -29.07 -31.91 -12.17
C SER A 204 -29.44 -31.68 -13.64
N GLY A 205 -30.72 -31.48 -13.91
CA GLY A 205 -31.26 -31.55 -15.27
C GLY A 205 -32.72 -31.18 -15.31
N PHE A 206 -33.38 -31.56 -16.40
CA PHE A 206 -34.81 -31.37 -16.53
C PHE A 206 -35.58 -32.53 -15.89
N LEU A 207 -36.71 -32.19 -15.26
CA LEU A 207 -37.70 -33.12 -14.75
C LEU A 207 -39.07 -32.68 -15.26
N LEU A 208 -39.86 -33.61 -15.78
CA LEU A 208 -41.28 -33.42 -16.10
C LEU A 208 -42.08 -34.23 -15.08
N ILE A 209 -43.02 -33.58 -14.39
CA ILE A 209 -43.71 -34.15 -13.22
C ILE A 209 -45.22 -34.06 -13.41
N SER A 210 -45.93 -35.14 -13.10
CA SER A 210 -47.38 -35.17 -12.96
C SER A 210 -47.73 -35.01 -11.47
N PRO A 211 -48.35 -33.88 -11.04
CA PRO A 211 -48.79 -33.72 -9.66
C PRO A 211 -49.85 -34.75 -9.27
N ASP A 212 -50.79 -35.03 -10.18
CA ASP A 212 -51.94 -35.92 -9.94
C ASP A 212 -51.50 -37.36 -9.73
N ASP A 213 -50.46 -37.79 -10.45
CA ASP A 213 -49.92 -39.15 -10.38
C ASP A 213 -48.75 -39.28 -9.39
N GLN A 214 -48.18 -38.17 -8.94
CA GLN A 214 -46.98 -38.13 -8.09
C GLN A 214 -45.81 -38.91 -8.68
N ILE A 215 -45.60 -38.79 -10.00
CA ILE A 215 -44.50 -39.45 -10.72
C ILE A 215 -43.69 -38.46 -11.55
N PHE A 216 -42.42 -38.82 -11.79
CA PHE A 216 -41.62 -38.19 -12.83
C PHE A 216 -41.94 -38.81 -14.19
N ILE A 217 -42.61 -38.08 -15.08
CA ILE A 217 -42.97 -38.55 -16.42
C ILE A 217 -41.73 -38.69 -17.31
N ALA A 218 -40.84 -37.69 -17.26
CA ALA A 218 -39.59 -37.68 -18.01
C ALA A 218 -38.50 -36.98 -17.19
N ALA A 219 -37.25 -37.37 -17.40
CA ALA A 219 -36.12 -36.77 -16.69
C ALA A 219 -34.84 -36.91 -17.52
N SER A 220 -33.91 -35.96 -17.36
CA SER A 220 -32.54 -36.05 -17.91
C SER A 220 -31.76 -37.26 -17.35
N ASN A 221 -32.12 -37.73 -16.16
CA ASN A 221 -31.62 -38.99 -15.61
C ASN A 221 -32.66 -40.10 -15.86
N PRO A 222 -32.38 -41.08 -16.76
CA PRO A 222 -33.32 -42.14 -17.11
C PRO A 222 -33.81 -42.96 -15.91
N LYS A 223 -33.02 -43.07 -14.83
CA LYS A 223 -33.40 -43.83 -13.63
C LYS A 223 -34.57 -43.23 -12.85
N LYS A 224 -34.91 -41.96 -13.09
CA LYS A 224 -36.05 -41.28 -12.46
C LYS A 224 -37.35 -41.42 -13.24
N VAL A 225 -37.30 -41.86 -14.50
CA VAL A 225 -38.50 -41.94 -15.34
C VAL A 225 -39.47 -42.97 -14.77
N LEU A 226 -40.72 -42.57 -14.56
CA LEU A 226 -41.82 -43.30 -13.91
C LEU A 226 -41.59 -43.70 -12.45
N THR A 227 -40.64 -43.08 -11.75
CA THR A 227 -40.51 -43.27 -10.30
C THR A 227 -41.41 -42.30 -9.54
N ALA A 228 -41.80 -42.65 -8.32
CA ALA A 228 -42.56 -41.77 -7.43
C ALA A 228 -41.75 -40.51 -7.10
N THR A 229 -42.46 -39.38 -6.93
CA THR A 229 -41.87 -38.16 -6.40
C THR A 229 -41.48 -38.33 -4.93
N PRO A 230 -40.48 -37.59 -4.42
CA PRO A 230 -40.11 -37.62 -3.01
C PRO A 230 -41.31 -37.32 -2.09
N PRO A 231 -41.34 -37.89 -0.87
CA PRO A 231 -42.39 -37.57 0.08
C PRO A 231 -42.32 -36.10 0.53
N PRO A 232 -43.45 -35.50 0.94
CA PRO A 232 -43.49 -34.12 1.42
C PRO A 232 -42.48 -33.87 2.55
N GLY A 233 -41.82 -32.72 2.52
CA GLY A 233 -40.84 -32.30 3.53
C GLY A 233 -39.37 -32.53 3.13
N VAL A 234 -39.11 -33.33 2.09
CA VAL A 234 -37.74 -33.59 1.60
C VAL A 234 -37.22 -32.42 0.76
N ASN A 235 -38.05 -31.85 -0.11
CA ASN A 235 -37.69 -30.71 -0.95
C ASN A 235 -38.80 -29.66 -0.92
N ARG A 236 -38.59 -28.59 -0.15
CA ARG A 236 -39.60 -27.55 0.10
C ARG A 236 -40.11 -26.87 -1.16
N LEU A 237 -39.24 -26.65 -2.15
CA LEU A 237 -39.64 -25.99 -3.39
C LEU A 237 -40.42 -26.93 -4.29
N HIS A 238 -40.06 -28.22 -4.31
CA HIS A 238 -40.85 -29.26 -4.98
C HIS A 238 -42.25 -29.38 -4.35
N ASP A 239 -42.35 -29.40 -3.02
CA ASP A 239 -43.64 -29.48 -2.32
C ASP A 239 -44.55 -28.29 -2.68
N LYS A 240 -44.00 -27.08 -2.73
CA LYS A 240 -44.71 -25.89 -3.21
C LYS A 240 -45.18 -26.05 -4.66
N ALA A 241 -44.34 -26.61 -5.52
CA ALA A 241 -44.69 -26.82 -6.92
C ALA A 241 -45.79 -27.87 -7.11
N MET A 242 -45.80 -28.92 -6.29
CA MET A 242 -46.88 -29.91 -6.25
C MET A 242 -48.21 -29.27 -5.84
N LEU A 243 -48.18 -28.20 -5.04
CA LEU A 243 -49.35 -27.38 -4.68
C LEU A 243 -49.68 -26.27 -5.70
N GLY A 244 -48.98 -26.21 -6.83
CA GLY A 244 -49.26 -25.27 -7.92
C GLY A 244 -48.33 -24.05 -8.01
N TYR A 245 -47.33 -23.90 -7.14
CA TYR A 245 -46.35 -22.82 -7.25
C TYR A 245 -45.49 -22.93 -8.52
N ARG A 246 -45.26 -21.80 -9.20
CA ARG A 246 -44.37 -21.68 -10.36
C ARG A 246 -43.45 -20.48 -10.16
N GLY A 247 -42.17 -20.64 -10.46
CA GLY A 247 -41.15 -19.66 -10.15
C GLY A 247 -39.79 -20.29 -9.91
N THR A 248 -38.89 -19.52 -9.31
CA THR A 248 -37.50 -19.91 -9.07
C THR A 248 -37.19 -19.96 -7.58
N GLY A 249 -36.16 -20.70 -7.21
CA GLY A 249 -35.66 -20.69 -5.85
C GLY A 249 -34.46 -21.61 -5.65
N VAL A 250 -33.75 -21.37 -4.55
CA VAL A 250 -32.72 -22.27 -4.05
C VAL A 250 -33.37 -23.31 -3.15
N THR A 251 -33.09 -24.58 -3.38
CA THR A 251 -33.61 -25.70 -2.58
C THR A 251 -32.55 -26.77 -2.39
N ILE A 252 -32.80 -27.71 -1.49
CA ILE A 252 -31.99 -28.90 -1.32
C ILE A 252 -32.79 -30.07 -1.92
N ASN A 253 -32.17 -30.81 -2.82
CA ASN A 253 -32.81 -31.96 -3.44
C ASN A 253 -32.75 -33.20 -2.54
N ALA A 254 -33.41 -34.29 -2.95
CA ALA A 254 -33.47 -35.52 -2.18
C ALA A 254 -32.11 -36.20 -1.93
N HIS A 255 -31.04 -35.79 -2.62
CA HIS A 255 -29.67 -36.28 -2.41
C HIS A 255 -28.84 -35.35 -1.50
N GLY A 256 -29.44 -34.32 -0.92
CA GLY A 256 -28.75 -33.35 -0.06
C GLY A 256 -27.94 -32.29 -0.81
N VAL A 257 -28.11 -32.18 -2.14
CA VAL A 257 -27.40 -31.18 -2.94
C VAL A 257 -28.23 -29.90 -3.03
N GLU A 258 -27.61 -28.77 -2.72
CA GLU A 258 -28.19 -27.44 -2.91
C GLU A 258 -28.22 -27.08 -4.41
N GLU A 259 -29.39 -26.74 -4.93
CA GLU A 259 -29.61 -26.44 -6.34
C GLU A 259 -30.49 -25.21 -6.53
N ILE A 260 -30.20 -24.47 -7.60
CA ILE A 260 -31.05 -23.41 -8.11
C ILE A 260 -32.03 -24.07 -9.07
N SER A 261 -33.32 -24.01 -8.74
CA SER A 261 -34.40 -24.65 -9.49
C SER A 261 -35.39 -23.63 -10.01
N ALA A 262 -35.93 -23.89 -11.20
CA ALA A 262 -37.02 -23.14 -11.80
C ALA A 262 -38.13 -24.07 -12.25
N MET A 263 -39.38 -23.63 -12.09
CA MET A 263 -40.58 -24.44 -12.29
C MET A 263 -41.58 -23.71 -13.18
N ALA A 264 -41.96 -24.35 -14.29
CA ALA A 264 -42.92 -23.82 -15.25
C ALA A 264 -44.02 -24.84 -15.55
N SER A 265 -45.28 -24.37 -15.64
CA SER A 265 -46.41 -25.22 -16.01
C SER A 265 -46.34 -25.56 -17.49
N VAL A 266 -46.67 -26.81 -17.83
CA VAL A 266 -46.90 -27.23 -19.21
C VAL A 266 -48.32 -26.82 -19.61
N PRO A 267 -48.50 -25.98 -20.65
CA PRO A 267 -49.83 -25.55 -21.08
C PRO A 267 -50.75 -26.73 -21.41
N ASN A 268 -52.05 -26.59 -21.10
CA ASN A 268 -53.10 -27.59 -21.37
C ASN A 268 -52.91 -28.94 -20.66
N THR A 269 -52.08 -29.00 -19.61
CA THR A 269 -51.89 -30.18 -18.76
C THR A 269 -51.78 -29.78 -17.29
N SER A 270 -51.88 -30.74 -16.36
CA SER A 270 -51.52 -30.52 -14.96
C SER A 270 -50.01 -30.59 -14.71
N TRP A 271 -49.22 -30.92 -15.73
CA TRP A 271 -47.80 -31.20 -15.58
C TRP A 271 -46.97 -29.93 -15.43
N PHE A 272 -45.79 -30.08 -14.86
CA PHE A 272 -44.81 -29.00 -14.80
C PHE A 272 -43.40 -29.50 -15.05
N VAL A 273 -42.58 -28.61 -15.57
CA VAL A 273 -41.17 -28.83 -15.83
C VAL A 273 -40.36 -28.18 -14.72
N VAL A 274 -39.36 -28.90 -14.22
CA VAL A 274 -38.32 -28.38 -13.35
C VAL A 274 -37.01 -28.33 -14.13
N SER A 275 -36.36 -27.18 -14.14
CA SER A 275 -34.99 -26.99 -14.59
C SER A 275 -34.13 -26.73 -13.36
N ALA A 276 -33.11 -27.56 -13.10
CA ALA A 276 -32.28 -27.42 -11.92
C ALA A 276 -30.79 -27.53 -12.26
N ILE A 277 -29.98 -26.76 -11.54
CA ILE A 277 -28.51 -26.81 -11.58
C ILE A 277 -27.95 -26.68 -10.16
N ALA A 278 -26.89 -27.43 -9.84
CA ALA A 278 -26.25 -27.34 -8.52
C ALA A 278 -25.69 -25.93 -8.27
N THR A 279 -25.92 -25.39 -7.08
CA THR A 279 -25.49 -24.03 -6.70
C THR A 279 -23.97 -23.89 -6.78
N ALA A 280 -23.22 -24.92 -6.37
CA ALA A 280 -21.76 -24.94 -6.46
C ALA A 280 -21.24 -24.87 -7.91
N GLU A 281 -22.00 -25.39 -8.87
CA GLU A 281 -21.65 -25.33 -10.28
C GLU A 281 -22.04 -23.98 -10.90
N ALA A 282 -23.28 -23.54 -10.65
CA ALA A 282 -23.80 -22.26 -11.11
C ALA A 282 -22.95 -21.07 -10.61
N LEU A 283 -22.54 -21.10 -9.34
CA LEU A 283 -21.74 -20.06 -8.70
C LEU A 283 -20.24 -20.39 -8.67
N GLY A 284 -19.80 -21.47 -9.35
CA GLY A 284 -18.40 -21.87 -9.37
C GLY A 284 -17.47 -20.80 -9.97
N THR A 285 -18.00 -19.94 -10.86
CA THR A 285 -17.26 -18.77 -11.38
C THR A 285 -16.98 -17.75 -10.28
N VAL A 286 -17.89 -17.54 -9.33
CA VAL A 286 -17.68 -16.63 -8.19
C VAL A 286 -16.52 -17.12 -7.34
N GLU A 287 -16.44 -18.43 -7.08
CA GLU A 287 -15.36 -18.98 -6.26
C GLU A 287 -14.00 -18.86 -6.96
N ARG A 288 -13.93 -19.11 -8.28
CA ARG A 288 -12.70 -18.88 -9.05
C ARG A 288 -12.26 -17.41 -9.04
N VAL A 289 -13.22 -16.47 -9.11
CA VAL A 289 -12.93 -15.04 -9.01
C VAL A 289 -12.41 -14.69 -7.62
N LYS A 290 -13.00 -15.25 -6.54
CA LYS A 290 -12.51 -15.06 -5.17
C LYS A 290 -11.08 -15.55 -5.01
N ASP A 291 -10.76 -16.75 -5.49
CA ASP A 291 -9.41 -17.31 -5.43
C ASP A 291 -8.40 -16.45 -6.21
N TYR A 292 -8.78 -16.00 -7.40
CA TYR A 292 -7.98 -15.09 -8.21
C TYR A 292 -7.69 -13.78 -7.48
N LEU A 293 -8.70 -13.17 -6.86
CA LEU A 293 -8.56 -11.94 -6.09
C LEU A 293 -7.67 -12.11 -4.86
N LEU A 294 -7.79 -13.23 -4.14
CA LEU A 294 -6.95 -13.53 -2.98
C LEU A 294 -5.47 -13.65 -3.38
N ARG A 295 -5.19 -14.43 -4.43
CA ARG A 295 -3.82 -14.61 -4.94
C ARG A 295 -3.22 -13.28 -5.42
N ASN A 296 -3.98 -12.48 -6.16
CA ASN A 296 -3.49 -11.21 -6.68
C ASN A 296 -3.32 -10.15 -5.57
N THR A 297 -4.18 -10.18 -4.55
CA THR A 297 -4.04 -9.35 -3.35
C THR A 297 -2.74 -9.65 -2.61
N LEU A 298 -2.42 -10.94 -2.41
CA LEU A 298 -1.17 -11.35 -1.78
C LEU A 298 0.05 -10.84 -2.55
N LEU A 299 0.06 -11.00 -3.88
CA LEU A 299 1.13 -10.51 -4.73
C LEU A 299 1.27 -8.98 -4.67
N THR A 300 0.15 -8.26 -4.67
CA THR A 300 0.13 -6.80 -4.56
C THR A 300 0.67 -6.32 -3.21
N VAL A 301 0.28 -6.97 -2.11
CA VAL A 301 0.79 -6.68 -0.76
C VAL A 301 2.29 -6.93 -0.68
N LEU A 302 2.77 -8.07 -1.20
CA LEU A 302 4.20 -8.40 -1.22
C LEU A 302 5.01 -7.41 -2.07
N PHE A 303 4.50 -7.06 -3.26
CA PHE A 303 5.12 -6.07 -4.12
C PHE A 303 5.19 -4.69 -3.44
N LEU A 304 4.10 -4.25 -2.81
CA LEU A 304 4.07 -2.96 -2.14
C LEU A 304 4.92 -2.96 -0.87
N PHE A 305 5.01 -4.08 -0.15
CA PHE A 305 5.94 -4.23 0.96
C PHE A 305 7.40 -4.14 0.50
N ALA A 306 7.76 -4.85 -0.58
CA ALA A 306 9.10 -4.81 -1.15
C ALA A 306 9.44 -3.41 -1.66
N SER A 307 8.51 -2.72 -2.33
CA SER A 307 8.72 -1.35 -2.81
C SER A 307 8.90 -0.38 -1.64
N LEU A 308 8.09 -0.49 -0.57
CA LEU A 308 8.21 0.35 0.62
C LEU A 308 9.53 0.09 1.38
N ALA A 309 9.95 -1.17 1.46
CA ALA A 309 11.22 -1.58 2.06
C ALA A 309 12.45 -1.07 1.29
N VAL A 310 12.31 -0.71 0.01
CA VAL A 310 13.38 -0.10 -0.80
C VAL A 310 13.27 1.42 -0.79
N VAL A 311 12.09 1.98 -1.08
CA VAL A 311 11.87 3.42 -1.27
C VAL A 311 12.05 4.19 0.03
N VAL A 312 11.47 3.73 1.15
CA VAL A 312 11.53 4.51 2.40
C VAL A 312 12.95 4.59 2.97
N PRO A 313 13.75 3.51 3.03
CA PRO A 313 15.15 3.63 3.42
C PRO A 313 15.95 4.46 2.43
N PHE A 314 15.66 4.39 1.14
CA PHE A 314 16.33 5.20 0.13
C PHE A 314 16.08 6.71 0.35
N THR A 315 14.84 7.12 0.61
CA THR A 315 14.47 8.53 0.83
C THR A 315 14.92 9.07 2.18
N LEU A 316 14.92 8.26 3.25
CA LEU A 316 15.31 8.70 4.60
C LEU A 316 16.81 8.54 4.89
N ARG A 317 17.60 7.89 4.02
CA ARG A 317 19.05 7.74 4.16
C ARG A 317 19.78 9.05 4.46
N PRO A 318 19.58 10.15 3.70
CA PRO A 318 20.26 11.42 3.96
C PRO A 318 19.98 11.97 5.37
N LEU A 319 18.73 11.88 5.84
CA LEU A 319 18.34 12.32 7.18
C LEU A 319 19.04 11.49 8.27
N THR A 320 19.11 10.17 8.11
CA THR A 320 19.82 9.30 9.07
C THR A 320 21.32 9.56 9.11
N GLN A 321 21.94 9.88 7.96
CA GLN A 321 23.35 10.24 7.89
C GLN A 321 23.61 11.61 8.56
N ALA A 322 22.80 12.62 8.23
CA ALA A 322 22.87 13.95 8.83
C ALA A 322 22.71 13.89 10.36
N THR A 323 21.75 13.12 10.86
CA THR A 323 21.53 12.93 12.31
C THR A 323 22.74 12.30 12.99
N ARG A 324 23.34 11.26 12.39
CA ARG A 324 24.54 10.61 12.94
C ARG A 324 25.75 11.55 12.94
N GLN A 325 25.90 12.37 11.90
CA GLN A 325 26.99 13.34 11.81
C GLN A 325 26.82 14.44 12.87
N ALA A 326 25.60 14.95 13.05
CA ALA A 326 25.27 15.92 14.11
C ALA A 326 25.48 15.35 15.53
N ASP A 327 25.08 14.09 15.79
CA ASP A 327 25.32 13.44 17.10
C ASP A 327 26.82 13.31 17.40
N LYS A 328 27.64 12.94 16.40
CA LYS A 328 29.10 12.90 16.54
C LYS A 328 29.69 14.27 16.86
N MET A 329 29.22 15.33 16.20
CA MET A 329 29.66 16.71 16.48
C MET A 329 29.27 17.14 17.90
N SER A 330 28.04 16.85 18.33
CA SER A 330 27.55 17.23 19.65
C SER A 330 28.32 16.58 20.80
N ARG A 331 28.87 15.37 20.57
CA ARG A 331 29.69 14.64 21.55
C ARG A 331 31.19 14.97 21.47
N GLY A 332 31.59 15.90 20.61
CA GLY A 332 33.00 16.25 20.40
C GLY A 332 33.82 15.17 19.66
N LEU A 333 33.16 14.19 19.03
CA LEU A 333 33.82 13.10 18.30
C LEU A 333 34.15 13.48 16.84
N ALA A 334 33.68 14.64 16.38
CA ALA A 334 33.93 15.18 15.06
C ALA A 334 33.91 16.72 15.11
N PRO A 335 34.68 17.41 14.27
CA PRO A 335 34.64 18.87 14.18
C PRO A 335 33.32 19.36 13.57
N LEU A 336 32.96 20.61 13.87
CA LEU A 336 31.87 21.34 13.20
C LEU A 336 32.17 21.42 11.70
N ALA A 337 31.32 20.79 10.89
CA ALA A 337 31.45 20.72 9.45
C ALA A 337 30.07 20.64 8.80
N PRO A 338 29.91 21.04 7.53
CA PRO A 338 28.66 20.92 6.81
C PRO A 338 28.16 19.47 6.79
N LEU A 339 26.86 19.30 7.07
CA LEU A 339 26.17 18.03 6.93
C LEU A 339 26.01 17.68 5.44
N SER A 340 26.21 16.41 5.11
CA SER A 340 26.08 15.87 3.74
C SER A 340 24.61 15.72 3.32
N GLY A 341 24.33 15.75 2.01
CA GLY A 341 23.01 15.40 1.45
C GLY A 341 22.05 16.57 1.22
N ALA A 342 22.58 17.77 0.92
CA ALA A 342 21.78 18.96 0.60
C ALA A 342 21.19 18.98 -0.82
N ASP A 343 21.10 17.82 -1.49
CA ASP A 343 21.12 17.78 -2.95
C ASP A 343 19.74 17.81 -3.63
N LYS A 344 18.60 17.74 -2.89
CA LYS A 344 17.21 18.15 -3.27
C LYS A 344 16.14 17.60 -2.31
N GLY A 345 14.96 18.22 -2.31
CA GLY A 345 13.77 17.83 -1.51
C GLY A 345 13.69 18.53 -0.15
N GLU A 346 12.61 18.30 0.60
CA GLU A 346 12.34 18.92 1.90
C GLU A 346 13.45 18.64 2.92
N VAL A 347 14.03 17.43 2.87
CA VAL A 347 15.19 17.02 3.69
C VAL A 347 16.43 17.85 3.33
N GLY A 348 16.67 18.09 2.04
CA GLY A 348 17.79 18.92 1.58
C GLY A 348 17.68 20.36 2.07
N VAL A 349 16.48 20.96 2.00
CA VAL A 349 16.21 22.32 2.50
C VAL A 349 16.52 22.43 4.00
N LEU A 350 16.09 21.43 4.79
CA LEU A 350 16.38 21.38 6.22
C LEU A 350 17.89 21.27 6.51
N ILE A 351 18.59 20.40 5.78
CA ILE A 351 20.05 20.25 5.90
C ILE A 351 20.77 21.55 5.55
N SER A 352 20.36 22.24 4.48
CA SER A 352 20.94 23.54 4.12
C SER A 352 20.70 24.62 5.18
N ALA A 353 19.50 24.66 5.76
CA ALA A 353 19.19 25.59 6.85
C ALA A 353 20.06 25.33 8.09
N PHE A 354 20.26 24.06 8.43
CA PHE A 354 21.14 23.66 9.52
C PHE A 354 22.61 24.01 9.25
N ASN A 355 23.10 23.77 8.02
CA ASN A 355 24.46 24.13 7.63
C ASN A 355 24.72 25.64 7.74
N ARG A 356 23.75 26.49 7.38
CA ARG A 356 23.85 27.95 7.59
C ARG A 356 23.98 28.33 9.06
N LEU A 357 23.23 27.66 9.94
CA LEU A 357 23.32 27.88 11.38
C LEU A 357 24.68 27.44 11.94
N LEU A 358 25.19 26.27 11.51
CA LEU A 358 26.50 25.77 11.91
C LEU A 358 27.62 26.73 11.53
N LEU A 359 27.61 27.24 10.29
CA LEU A 359 28.60 28.22 9.84
C LEU A 359 28.57 29.49 10.70
N LYS A 360 27.37 30.01 10.98
CA LYS A 360 27.21 31.20 11.84
C LYS A 360 27.75 30.99 13.26
N LEU A 361 27.53 29.81 13.84
CA LEU A 361 28.08 29.48 15.16
C LEU A 361 29.61 29.41 15.14
N GLN A 362 30.18 28.83 14.09
CA GLN A 362 31.62 28.71 13.94
C GLN A 362 32.28 30.10 13.76
N ASP A 363 31.68 30.98 12.97
CA ASP A 363 32.16 32.36 12.81
C ASP A 363 32.12 33.13 14.13
N GLN A 364 31.02 33.03 14.89
CA GLN A 364 30.91 33.66 16.21
C GLN A 364 31.96 33.12 17.20
N GLN A 365 32.24 31.82 17.17
CA GLN A 365 33.24 31.21 18.03
C GLN A 365 34.66 31.70 17.69
N ASN A 366 34.96 31.88 16.40
CA ASN A 366 36.22 32.45 15.93
C ASN A 366 36.38 33.92 16.33
N GLU A 367 35.34 34.73 16.19
CA GLU A 367 35.33 36.14 16.62
C GLU A 367 35.58 36.28 18.13
N LEU A 368 34.88 35.48 18.94
CA LEU A 368 35.08 35.44 20.40
C LEU A 368 36.51 35.03 20.78
N SER A 369 37.08 34.03 20.08
CA SER A 369 38.45 33.58 20.30
C SER A 369 39.48 34.68 20.01
N ARG A 370 39.30 35.43 18.90
CA ARG A 370 40.16 36.57 18.56
C ARG A 370 40.05 37.67 19.61
N ALA A 371 38.84 38.03 20.03
CA ALA A 371 38.62 39.06 21.05
C ALA A 371 39.21 38.68 22.42
N ALA A 372 39.29 37.38 22.75
CA ALA A 372 39.86 36.92 24.01
C ALA A 372 41.39 37.02 24.08
N HIS A 373 42.11 36.96 22.95
CA HIS A 373 43.57 36.83 22.90
C HIS A 373 44.32 37.99 22.22
N HIS A 374 43.64 38.86 21.47
CA HIS A 374 44.26 40.00 20.78
C HIS A 374 43.69 41.33 21.27
N ASP A 375 44.51 42.39 21.21
CA ASP A 375 44.08 43.78 21.42
C ASP A 375 43.23 44.23 20.23
N SER A 376 42.05 44.77 20.50
CA SER A 376 41.06 45.09 19.47
C SER A 376 41.47 46.24 18.56
N LEU A 377 42.36 47.12 19.01
CA LEU A 377 42.79 48.28 18.23
C LEU A 377 44.01 47.98 17.36
N THR A 378 45.01 47.29 17.93
CA THR A 378 46.31 47.07 17.26
C THR A 378 46.44 45.68 16.64
N GLY A 379 45.61 44.71 17.04
CA GLY A 379 45.71 43.31 16.60
C GLY A 379 46.87 42.53 17.26
N LEU A 380 47.72 43.20 18.05
CA LEU A 380 48.78 42.56 18.80
C LEU A 380 48.23 41.59 19.86
N PRO A 381 48.99 40.58 20.30
CA PRO A 381 48.73 39.85 21.53
C PRO A 381 48.32 40.79 22.67
N ASN A 382 47.20 40.47 23.33
CA ASN A 382 46.81 41.18 24.53
C ASN A 382 47.56 40.63 25.76
N ARG A 383 47.29 41.20 26.93
CA ARG A 383 47.87 40.77 28.21
C ARG A 383 47.76 39.24 28.46
N ARG A 384 46.65 38.61 28.05
CA ARG A 384 46.43 37.17 28.25
C ARG A 384 47.33 36.34 27.36
N LEU A 385 47.36 36.64 26.06
CA LEU A 385 48.20 35.91 25.10
C LEU A 385 49.69 36.13 25.38
N LEU A 386 50.10 37.34 25.79
CA LEU A 386 51.46 37.60 26.24
C LEU A 386 51.86 36.72 27.43
N ALA A 387 50.99 36.57 28.43
CA ALA A 387 51.28 35.75 29.61
C ALA A 387 51.53 34.28 29.22
N ASP A 388 50.76 33.75 28.27
CA ASP A 388 50.94 32.40 27.74
C ASP A 388 52.28 32.26 26.96
N HIS A 389 52.62 33.26 26.13
CA HIS A 389 53.91 33.30 25.44
C HIS A 389 55.09 33.40 26.43
N LEU A 390 54.99 34.25 27.44
CA LEU A 390 56.02 34.45 28.45
C LEU A 390 56.24 33.18 29.28
N LYS A 391 55.17 32.47 29.67
CA LYS A 391 55.26 31.17 30.35
C LYS A 391 55.98 30.14 29.49
N THR A 392 55.68 30.11 28.20
CA THR A 392 56.32 29.20 27.24
C THR A 392 57.80 29.53 27.05
N ALA A 393 58.13 30.82 26.91
CA ALA A 393 59.50 31.30 26.75
C ALA A 393 60.36 31.02 27.99
N LEU A 394 59.85 31.25 29.20
CA LEU A 394 60.50 30.90 30.47
C LEU A 394 60.84 29.39 30.54
N ALA A 395 59.89 28.53 30.18
CA ALA A 395 60.11 27.09 30.15
C ALA A 395 61.11 26.66 29.07
N ALA A 396 61.18 27.38 27.95
CA ALA A 396 62.18 27.15 26.91
C ALA A 396 63.59 27.54 27.39
N ALA A 397 63.76 28.77 27.90
CA ALA A 397 65.01 29.29 28.44
C ALA A 397 65.63 28.35 29.50
N ARG A 398 64.79 27.88 30.44
CA ARG A 398 65.23 26.94 31.49
C ARG A 398 65.74 25.60 30.94
N ARG A 399 65.19 25.14 29.82
CA ARG A 399 65.58 23.86 29.18
C ARG A 399 66.81 24.00 28.29
N SER A 400 66.95 25.13 27.59
CA SER A 400 68.09 25.38 26.71
C SER A 400 69.30 25.97 27.44
N HIS A 401 69.16 26.35 28.72
CA HIS A 401 70.15 27.14 29.46
C HIS A 401 70.49 28.45 28.75
N GLU A 402 69.51 29.03 28.06
CA GLU A 402 69.58 30.33 27.43
C GLU A 402 68.78 31.35 28.23
N THR A 403 68.95 32.62 27.88
CA THR A 403 68.21 33.72 28.50
C THR A 403 67.13 34.27 27.58
N LEU A 404 66.19 35.00 28.17
CA LEU A 404 65.17 35.79 27.50
C LEU A 404 65.18 37.22 28.01
N GLY A 405 64.68 38.15 27.19
CA GLY A 405 64.55 39.56 27.55
C GLY A 405 63.10 39.99 27.53
N LEU A 406 62.65 40.67 28.59
CA LEU A 406 61.33 41.29 28.64
C LEU A 406 61.50 42.80 28.72
N ILE A 407 61.03 43.53 27.71
CA ILE A 407 61.12 44.99 27.61
C ILE A 407 59.71 45.55 27.78
N PHE A 408 59.48 46.27 28.87
CA PHE A 408 58.27 47.06 29.09
C PHE A 408 58.47 48.46 28.52
N ILE A 409 57.50 48.95 27.76
CA ILE A 409 57.55 50.19 27.01
C ILE A 409 56.32 51.00 27.36
N ASP A 410 56.52 52.26 27.72
CA ASP A 410 55.45 53.23 27.89
C ASP A 410 55.76 54.47 27.03
N LEU A 411 54.74 54.96 26.31
CA LEU A 411 54.91 56.08 25.39
C LEU A 411 54.89 57.42 26.14
N ASP A 412 56.03 58.11 26.10
CA ASP A 412 56.13 59.44 26.67
C ASP A 412 55.36 60.46 25.82
N GLN A 413 54.60 61.33 26.50
CA GLN A 413 53.81 62.41 25.88
C GLN A 413 52.65 61.94 24.99
N PHE A 414 52.17 60.72 25.17
CA PHE A 414 50.97 60.24 24.46
C PHE A 414 49.68 60.97 24.87
N LYS A 415 49.50 61.27 26.16
CA LYS A 415 48.30 61.97 26.65
C LYS A 415 48.05 63.34 25.97
N PRO A 416 49.05 64.23 25.84
CA PRO A 416 48.91 65.46 25.04
C PRO A 416 48.43 65.25 23.59
N VAL A 417 48.78 64.13 22.95
CA VAL A 417 48.30 63.80 21.60
C VAL A 417 46.79 63.58 21.61
N ASN A 418 46.28 62.80 22.57
CA ASN A 418 44.84 62.62 22.75
C ASN A 418 44.13 63.93 23.09
N ASP A 419 44.70 64.72 23.99
CA ASP A 419 44.10 65.96 24.47
C ASP A 419 44.06 67.04 23.36
N THR A 420 45.00 67.01 22.40
CA THR A 420 45.12 68.03 21.33
C THR A 420 44.46 67.60 20.01
N LEU A 421 44.62 66.33 19.61
CA LEU A 421 44.19 65.82 18.30
C LEU A 421 43.00 64.87 18.39
N GLY A 422 42.54 64.56 19.61
CA GLY A 422 41.42 63.66 19.86
C GLY A 422 41.83 62.18 19.93
N HIS A 423 40.93 61.37 20.50
CA HIS A 423 41.18 59.95 20.73
C HIS A 423 41.35 59.14 19.44
N GLU A 424 40.66 59.48 18.35
CA GLU A 424 40.84 58.80 17.06
C GLU A 424 42.26 58.97 16.50
N ALA A 425 42.86 60.14 16.68
CA ALA A 425 44.24 60.40 16.29
C ALA A 425 45.23 59.62 17.18
N GLY A 426 44.98 59.58 18.50
CA GLY A 426 45.77 58.75 19.41
C GLY A 426 45.67 57.26 19.12
N ASP A 427 44.48 56.77 18.75
CA ASP A 427 44.29 55.39 18.32
C ASP A 427 45.10 55.07 17.06
N LYS A 428 45.14 56.00 16.10
CA LYS A 428 45.96 55.85 14.90
C LYS A 428 47.45 55.84 15.21
N VAL A 429 47.89 56.69 16.13
CA VAL A 429 49.26 56.65 16.67
C VAL A 429 49.59 55.27 17.24
N LEU A 430 48.72 54.72 18.08
CA LEU A 430 48.95 53.41 18.72
C LEU A 430 49.05 52.28 17.69
N GLN A 431 48.26 52.32 16.62
CA GLN A 431 48.39 51.39 15.49
C GLN A 431 49.74 51.52 14.77
N LEU A 432 50.20 52.75 14.53
CA LEU A 432 51.51 52.99 13.91
C LEU A 432 52.67 52.58 14.83
N VAL A 433 52.55 52.80 16.13
CA VAL A 433 53.49 52.30 17.14
C VAL A 433 53.55 50.77 17.08
N ALA A 434 52.41 50.09 17.13
CA ALA A 434 52.34 48.64 17.02
C ALA A 434 53.02 48.12 15.74
N GLN A 435 52.78 48.78 14.60
CA GLN A 435 53.42 48.45 13.32
C GLN A 435 54.94 48.65 13.37
N ARG A 436 55.41 49.79 13.91
CA ARG A 436 56.85 50.07 14.05
C ARG A 436 57.53 49.05 14.95
N LEU A 437 56.96 48.77 16.14
CA LEU A 437 57.53 47.80 17.07
C LEU A 437 57.57 46.39 16.49
N SER A 438 56.51 45.96 15.80
CA SER A 438 56.47 44.64 15.15
C SER A 438 57.51 44.50 14.04
N GLY A 439 57.83 45.59 13.34
CA GLY A 439 58.89 45.60 12.32
C GLY A 439 60.32 45.60 12.87
N LEU A 440 60.52 45.81 14.17
CA LEU A 440 61.84 45.83 14.81
C LEU A 440 62.29 44.46 15.32
N VAL A 441 61.35 43.53 15.52
CA VAL A 441 61.62 42.26 16.19
C VAL A 441 61.51 41.09 15.22
N ARG A 442 62.08 39.94 15.60
CA ARG A 442 62.07 38.73 14.78
C ARG A 442 60.71 38.02 14.92
N GLU A 443 60.39 37.11 14.00
CA GLU A 443 59.18 36.28 14.11
C GLU A 443 59.13 35.43 15.39
N SER A 444 60.29 35.11 15.98
CA SER A 444 60.40 34.40 17.26
C SER A 444 60.09 35.25 18.49
N ASP A 445 60.03 36.57 18.33
CA ASP A 445 59.80 37.52 19.40
C ASP A 445 58.33 37.95 19.41
N VAL A 446 57.84 38.41 20.56
CA VAL A 446 56.43 38.78 20.73
C VAL A 446 56.33 40.24 21.10
N VAL A 447 55.58 41.01 20.29
CA VAL A 447 55.14 42.36 20.66
C VAL A 447 53.70 42.26 21.15
N ALA A 448 53.43 42.80 22.33
CA ALA A 448 52.10 42.81 22.93
C ALA A 448 51.70 44.22 23.37
N ARG A 449 50.40 44.48 23.42
CA ARG A 449 49.85 45.70 24.02
C ARG A 449 49.02 45.32 25.25
N LEU A 450 49.33 45.94 26.38
CA LEU A 450 48.65 45.62 27.64
C LEU A 450 47.39 46.45 27.87
N GLY A 451 47.33 47.63 27.25
CA GLY A 451 46.26 48.62 27.36
C GLY A 451 46.84 50.03 27.28
N GLY A 452 46.03 51.03 26.93
CA GLY A 452 46.47 52.42 26.85
C GLY A 452 47.69 52.59 25.92
N ASP A 453 48.75 53.17 26.45
CA ASP A 453 50.05 53.41 25.83
C ASP A 453 51.15 52.41 26.23
N GLU A 454 50.78 51.30 26.89
CA GLU A 454 51.73 50.30 27.37
C GLU A 454 51.93 49.15 26.36
N PHE A 455 53.18 48.96 25.95
CA PHE A 455 53.63 47.88 25.08
C PHE A 455 54.68 47.02 25.77
N VAL A 456 54.77 45.75 25.37
CA VAL A 456 55.78 44.83 25.85
C VAL A 456 56.41 44.11 24.66
N ILE A 457 57.73 43.99 24.68
CA ILE A 457 58.46 43.12 23.78
C ILE A 457 59.08 41.97 24.59
N LEU A 458 58.77 40.75 24.19
CA LEU A 458 59.41 39.53 24.69
C LEU A 458 60.40 39.04 23.63
N LEU A 459 61.68 39.15 23.94
CA LEU A 459 62.78 38.62 23.14
C LEU A 459 63.13 37.22 23.64
N THR A 460 63.19 36.26 22.73
CA THR A 460 63.47 34.86 23.08
C THR A 460 64.83 34.39 22.54
N GLN A 461 65.39 33.33 23.13
CA GLN A 461 66.61 32.66 22.64
C GLN A 461 67.82 33.59 22.54
N LEU A 462 68.11 34.33 23.62
CA LEU A 462 69.16 35.35 23.63
C LEU A 462 70.57 34.81 23.97
N GLY A 463 70.73 33.50 24.17
CA GLY A 463 72.01 32.88 24.51
C GLY A 463 72.47 33.21 25.94
N ALA A 464 73.78 33.38 26.13
CA ALA A 464 74.37 33.70 27.42
C ALA A 464 74.09 35.16 27.84
N GLU A 465 74.08 35.44 29.15
CA GLU A 465 73.66 36.73 29.73
C GLU A 465 74.35 37.96 29.09
N ALA A 466 75.64 37.91 28.82
CA ALA A 466 76.37 39.02 28.18
C ALA A 466 75.87 39.32 26.75
N GLN A 467 75.53 38.27 25.98
CA GLN A 467 74.96 38.41 24.63
C GLN A 467 73.52 38.93 24.70
N ALA A 468 72.77 38.44 25.68
CA ALA A 468 71.40 38.89 25.93
C ALA A 468 71.31 40.34 26.35
N ARG A 469 72.25 40.80 27.18
CA ARG A 469 72.36 42.21 27.56
C ARG A 469 72.57 43.10 26.34
N GLN A 470 73.53 42.75 25.49
CA GLN A 470 73.77 43.50 24.26
C GLN A 470 72.55 43.48 23.33
N ALA A 471 71.87 42.33 23.19
CA ALA A 471 70.67 42.21 22.36
C ALA A 471 69.52 43.08 22.88
N VAL A 472 69.23 43.02 24.19
CA VAL A 472 68.19 43.82 24.83
C VAL A 472 68.50 45.32 24.74
N GLU A 473 69.74 45.73 25.00
CA GLU A 473 70.18 47.12 24.87
C GLU A 473 70.06 47.61 23.42
N ASN A 474 70.45 46.79 22.44
CA ASN A 474 70.31 47.13 21.02
C ASN A 474 68.84 47.30 20.63
N THR A 475 67.98 46.35 21.00
CA THR A 475 66.54 46.45 20.72
C THR A 475 65.92 47.65 21.42
N ALA A 476 66.27 47.92 22.67
CA ALA A 476 65.77 49.09 23.40
C ALA A 476 66.18 50.41 22.73
N ASN A 477 67.44 50.54 22.30
CA ASN A 477 67.93 51.71 21.58
C ASN A 477 67.24 51.88 20.22
N GLN A 478 67.02 50.77 19.50
CA GLN A 478 66.26 50.78 18.25
C GLN A 478 64.83 51.26 18.50
N VAL A 479 64.12 50.70 19.49
CA VAL A 479 62.77 51.12 19.87
C VAL A 479 62.72 52.62 20.16
N ILE A 480 63.61 53.14 21.02
CA ILE A 480 63.64 54.57 21.36
C ILE A 480 63.87 55.42 20.10
N SER A 481 64.84 55.05 19.26
CA SER A 481 65.16 55.81 18.03
C SER A 481 64.03 55.80 17.01
N THR A 482 63.35 54.66 16.85
CA THR A 482 62.25 54.45 15.90
C THR A 482 60.97 55.14 16.37
N LEU A 483 60.69 55.14 17.67
CA LEU A 483 59.53 55.84 18.23
C LEU A 483 59.75 57.36 18.30
N LYS A 484 61.00 57.83 18.36
CA LYS A 484 61.32 59.27 18.28
C LYS A 484 61.08 59.87 16.89
N GLN A 485 61.01 59.06 15.84
CA GLN A 485 60.67 59.57 14.50
C GLN A 485 59.23 60.09 14.49
N PRO A 486 58.94 61.25 13.87
CA PRO A 486 57.59 61.79 13.81
C PRO A 486 56.55 60.79 13.26
N PHE A 487 55.36 60.78 13.84
CA PHE A 487 54.21 60.04 13.35
C PHE A 487 53.31 60.98 12.57
N ASP A 488 53.04 60.65 11.31
CA ASP A 488 52.06 61.37 10.50
C ASP A 488 50.66 60.82 10.78
N VAL A 489 49.83 61.64 11.42
CA VAL A 489 48.43 61.33 11.66
C VAL A 489 47.58 62.46 11.09
N ALA A 490 46.86 62.15 10.01
CA ALA A 490 46.01 63.10 9.29
C ALA A 490 46.74 64.38 8.82
N GLY A 491 48.02 64.29 8.45
CA GLY A 491 48.83 65.41 7.98
C GLY A 491 49.48 66.23 9.09
N VAL A 492 49.28 65.86 10.36
CA VAL A 492 49.94 66.47 11.53
C VAL A 492 51.07 65.55 11.98
N GLN A 493 52.28 66.12 12.09
CA GLN A 493 53.44 65.42 12.62
C GLN A 493 53.41 65.49 14.15
N CYS A 494 53.36 64.33 14.80
CA CYS A 494 53.46 64.23 16.26
C CYS A 494 54.73 63.48 16.67
N GLU A 495 55.43 64.00 17.67
CA GLU A 495 56.61 63.37 18.22
C GLU A 495 56.27 62.70 19.55
N LEU A 496 56.71 61.46 19.72
CA LEU A 496 56.54 60.70 20.95
C LEU A 496 57.91 60.26 21.45
N GLY A 497 58.03 60.18 22.76
CA GLY A 497 59.14 59.47 23.37
C GLY A 497 58.70 58.07 23.80
N ALA A 498 59.66 57.29 24.28
CA ALA A 498 59.36 56.05 24.97
C ALA A 498 60.32 55.89 26.14
N SER A 499 59.77 55.48 27.27
CA SER A 499 60.54 55.09 28.44
C SER A 499 60.46 53.59 28.60
N LEU A 500 61.62 52.95 28.77
CA LEU A 500 61.74 51.50 28.72
C LEU A 500 62.36 50.95 30.01
N GLY A 501 61.89 49.77 30.41
CA GLY A 501 62.45 48.97 31.47
C GLY A 501 62.59 47.54 30.99
N ALA A 502 63.80 46.98 31.08
CA ALA A 502 64.07 45.66 30.56
C ALA A 502 64.67 44.73 31.61
N VAL A 503 64.19 43.50 31.63
CA VAL A 503 64.69 42.43 32.51
C VAL A 503 65.20 41.25 31.69
N ILE A 504 66.41 40.80 32.00
CA ILE A 504 67.01 39.59 31.43
C ILE A 504 66.85 38.45 32.42
N SER A 505 66.28 37.33 31.98
CA SER A 505 65.98 36.17 32.81
C SER A 505 66.54 34.89 32.21
N ASP A 506 67.01 34.00 33.07
CA ASP A 506 67.45 32.63 32.77
C ASP A 506 66.31 31.60 32.87
N GLY A 507 65.07 32.05 33.11
CA GLY A 507 63.90 31.19 33.21
C GLY A 507 63.57 30.67 34.62
N GLN A 508 64.30 31.07 35.66
CA GLN A 508 64.06 30.58 37.03
C GLN A 508 62.91 31.32 37.75
N ASN A 509 62.60 32.55 37.34
CA ASN A 509 61.54 33.38 37.92
C ASN A 509 60.19 33.18 37.19
N ASN A 510 59.09 33.60 37.83
CA ASN A 510 57.77 33.52 37.22
C ASN A 510 57.48 34.75 36.32
N ALA A 511 56.48 34.61 35.44
CA ALA A 511 56.08 35.64 34.49
C ALA A 511 55.64 36.95 35.17
N SER A 512 54.92 36.87 36.29
CA SER A 512 54.44 38.05 37.04
C SER A 512 55.58 38.88 37.62
N ASP A 513 56.64 38.24 38.10
CA ASP A 513 57.81 38.92 38.66
C ASP A 513 58.57 39.68 37.57
N LEU A 514 58.79 39.05 36.40
CA LEU A 514 59.42 39.73 35.26
C LEU A 514 58.63 40.94 34.79
N MET A 515 57.31 40.80 34.64
CA MET A 515 56.43 41.91 34.26
C MET A 515 56.52 43.06 35.26
N ARG A 516 56.46 42.76 36.57
CA ARG A 516 56.55 43.77 37.64
C ARG A 516 57.91 44.46 37.66
N TRP A 517 59.00 43.72 37.53
CA TRP A 517 60.34 44.28 37.52
C TRP A 517 60.59 45.15 36.29
N ALA A 518 60.16 44.71 35.10
CA ALA A 518 60.29 45.49 33.88
C ALA A 518 59.49 46.80 33.95
N ASP A 519 58.26 46.76 34.48
CA ASP A 519 57.45 47.95 34.77
C ASP A 519 58.13 48.91 35.77
N MET A 520 58.66 48.38 36.89
CA MET A 520 59.41 49.18 37.86
C MET A 520 60.65 49.86 37.27
N LEU A 521 61.40 49.16 36.42
CA LEU A 521 62.59 49.72 35.74
C LEU A 521 62.19 50.80 34.72
N MET A 522 61.05 50.62 34.03
CA MET A 522 60.50 51.62 33.11
C MET A 522 60.09 52.88 33.88
N TYR A 523 59.46 52.73 35.04
CA TYR A 523 59.11 53.86 35.90
C TYR A 523 60.36 54.63 36.38
N GLN A 524 61.44 53.90 36.72
CA GLN A 524 62.73 54.53 37.06
C GLN A 524 63.34 55.28 35.86
N ALA A 525 63.20 54.75 34.65
CA ALA A 525 63.66 55.42 33.42
C ALA A 525 62.90 56.74 33.19
N LYS A 526 61.58 56.76 33.45
CA LYS A 526 60.77 57.99 33.44
C LYS A 526 61.25 59.02 34.45
N ALA A 527 61.50 58.60 35.69
CA ALA A 527 61.94 59.50 36.76
C ALA A 527 63.33 60.12 36.49
N ARG A 528 64.18 59.45 35.72
CA ARG A 528 65.54 59.90 35.36
C ARG A 528 65.61 60.76 34.10
N GLY A 529 64.49 61.23 33.56
CA GLY A 529 64.47 62.18 32.44
C GLY A 529 63.81 61.68 31.15
N LYS A 530 63.16 60.51 31.16
CA LYS A 530 62.46 59.90 30.00
C LYS A 530 63.37 59.58 28.81
N GLY A 531 62.83 58.92 27.78
CA GLY A 531 63.56 58.65 26.53
C GLY A 531 64.79 57.75 26.67
N GLN A 532 64.80 56.86 27.66
CA GLN A 532 65.90 55.95 27.96
C GLN A 532 65.40 54.57 28.40
N CYS A 533 66.31 53.61 28.44
CA CYS A 533 66.04 52.25 28.93
C CYS A 533 66.88 51.96 30.18
N ILE A 534 66.28 51.33 31.18
CA ILE A 534 67.02 50.70 32.28
C ILE A 534 66.96 49.19 32.11
N VAL A 535 68.12 48.57 31.93
CA VAL A 535 68.27 47.11 31.77
C VAL A 535 68.89 46.53 33.03
N LYS A 536 68.29 45.48 33.57
CA LYS A 536 68.88 44.65 34.65
C LYS A 536 68.69 43.17 34.39
N SER A 537 69.57 42.33 34.93
CA SER A 537 69.30 40.89 35.06
C SER A 537 68.47 40.57 36.31
N THR A 538 67.80 39.41 36.34
CA THR A 538 67.00 38.99 37.51
C THR A 538 67.83 38.91 38.79
N GLN A 539 69.12 38.61 38.68
CA GLN A 539 70.06 38.58 39.79
C GLN A 539 70.36 40.00 40.30
N GLU A 540 70.61 40.96 39.40
CA GLU A 540 70.82 42.38 39.75
C GLU A 540 69.57 43.02 40.39
N VAL A 541 68.37 42.64 39.95
CA VAL A 541 67.10 43.11 40.56
C VAL A 541 66.94 42.57 41.98
N SER A 542 67.31 41.31 42.20
CA SER A 542 67.25 40.67 43.51
C SER A 542 68.26 41.26 44.50
N ASP A 543 69.48 41.55 44.04
CA ASP A 543 70.58 42.07 44.86
C ASP A 543 70.40 43.55 45.23
N SER A 544 69.65 44.32 44.44
CA SER A 544 69.44 45.76 44.70
C SER A 544 68.35 46.06 45.74
N GLY A 545 67.86 45.04 46.47
CA GLY A 545 66.86 45.20 47.54
C GLY A 545 65.51 45.71 47.03
N MET A 546 65.24 45.56 45.73
CA MET A 546 63.96 45.93 45.07
C MET A 546 62.90 44.83 45.20
N LEU A 547 63.13 43.84 46.08
CA LEU A 547 62.25 42.72 46.41
C LEU A 547 61.38 43.00 47.63
#